data_AF-A0A2H1E987-F1
#
_entry.id   AF-A0A2H1E987-F1
#
_cell.length_a   1.000
_cell.length_b   1.000
_cell.length_c   1.000
_cell.angle_alpha   90.00
_cell.angle_beta   90.00
_cell.angle_gamma   90.00
#
_symmetry.space_group_name_H-M   'P 1'
#
loop_
_entity.id
_entity.type
_entity.pdbx_description
1 polymer ?
#
loop_
_entity_poly.entity_id
_entity_poly.type
_entity_poly.pdbx_seq_one_letter_code
_entity_poly.pdbx_strand_id
1 'polypeptide(L)'
;MKRKHIYLALAVLGVCYTWYYNIQYFQVGDNPSFMNFFQLAKSNLPGQSLAADLSVVVLTFFVLYIPDAIKLKIKFWWVLIPLTFIIAIAFTFPLYLYLRESALEKLKLEN
;
A
#
# COMPACT_ATOMS: atom_id res chain seq x y z
N MET A 1 20.12 -11.95 -4.51
CA MET A 1 19.43 -10.65 -4.26
C MET A 1 18.91 -10.63 -2.83
N LYS A 2 19.14 -9.57 -2.06
CA LYS A 2 18.55 -9.44 -0.71
C LYS A 2 17.04 -9.17 -0.81
N ARG A 3 16.25 -9.73 0.11
CA ARG A 3 14.77 -9.62 0.17
C ARG A 3 14.25 -8.18 0.01
N LYS A 4 14.97 -7.18 0.54
CA LYS A 4 14.63 -5.76 0.39
C LYS A 4 14.44 -5.31 -1.07
N HIS A 5 15.26 -5.78 -2.01
CA HIS A 5 15.14 -5.35 -3.41
C HIS A 5 13.88 -5.92 -4.08
N ILE A 6 13.46 -7.11 -3.66
CA ILE A 6 12.20 -7.72 -4.10
C ILE A 6 11.03 -6.86 -3.60
N TYR A 7 11.07 -6.43 -2.33
CA TYR A 7 10.05 -5.53 -1.78
C TYR A 7 10.02 -4.18 -2.49
N LEU A 8 11.17 -3.60 -2.82
CA LEU A 8 11.20 -2.36 -3.59
C LEU A 8 10.61 -2.54 -5.00
N ALA A 9 10.96 -3.63 -5.69
CA ALA A 9 10.39 -3.93 -7.00
C ALA A 9 8.88 -4.15 -6.94
N LEU A 10 8.39 -4.87 -5.93
CA LEU A 10 6.95 -5.06 -5.69
C LEU A 10 6.24 -3.75 -5.38
N ALA A 11 6.87 -2.82 -4.66
CA ALA A 11 6.30 -1.49 -4.44
C ALA A 11 6.15 -0.73 -5.75
N VAL A 12 7.19 -0.71 -6.59
CA VAL A 12 7.12 -0.07 -7.92
C VAL A 12 6.02 -0.72 -8.76
N LEU A 13 5.94 -2.04 -8.81
CA LEU A 13 4.88 -2.75 -9.52
C LEU A 13 3.49 -2.40 -8.96
N GLY A 14 3.34 -2.33 -7.63
CA GLY A 14 2.09 -1.98 -6.98
C GLY A 14 1.59 -0.59 -7.36
N VAL A 15 2.46 0.43 -7.34
CA VAL A 15 2.06 1.78 -7.76
C VAL A 15 1.78 1.83 -9.26
N CYS A 16 2.62 1.22 -10.10
CA CYS A 16 2.42 1.21 -11.55
C CYS A 16 1.09 0.55 -11.92
N TYR A 17 0.79 -0.61 -11.35
CA TYR A 17 -0.42 -1.36 -11.67
C TYR A 17 -1.69 -0.65 -11.20
N THR A 18 -1.71 -0.18 -9.94
CA THR A 18 -2.90 0.48 -9.38
C THR A 18 -3.16 1.84 -10.04
N TRP A 19 -2.11 2.64 -10.28
CA TRP A 19 -2.27 3.92 -10.95
C TRP A 19 -2.55 3.81 -12.44
N TYR A 20 -2.10 2.75 -13.12
CA TYR A 20 -2.46 2.52 -14.52
C TYR A 20 -3.99 2.49 -14.71
N TYR A 21 -4.70 1.70 -13.91
CA TYR A 21 -6.17 1.65 -13.99
C TYR A 21 -6.86 2.92 -13.47
N ASN A 22 -6.33 3.54 -12.40
CA ASN A 22 -6.88 4.80 -11.90
C ASN A 22 -6.77 5.90 -12.96
N ILE A 23 -5.61 6.03 -13.63
CA ILE A 23 -5.40 7.01 -14.70
C ILE A 23 -6.36 6.75 -15.86
N GLN A 24 -6.52 5.50 -16.29
CA GLN A 24 -7.48 5.15 -17.34
C GLN A 24 -8.91 5.54 -16.97
N TYR A 25 -9.33 5.30 -15.72
CA TYR A 25 -10.63 5.74 -15.22
C TYR A 25 -10.79 7.27 -15.32
N PHE A 26 -9.77 8.04 -14.93
CA PHE A 26 -9.82 9.50 -15.00
C PHE A 26 -9.72 10.07 -16.43
N GLN A 27 -9.19 9.32 -17.39
CA GLN A 27 -9.05 9.76 -18.78
C GLN A 27 -10.25 9.42 -19.66
N VAL A 28 -10.87 8.24 -19.44
CA VAL A 28 -11.87 7.66 -20.35
C VAL A 28 -13.25 7.55 -19.70
N GLY A 29 -13.34 7.65 -18.37
CA GLY A 29 -14.60 7.49 -17.64
C GLY A 29 -15.57 8.64 -17.88
N ASP A 30 -16.87 8.32 -17.94
CA ASP A 30 -17.93 9.33 -17.92
C ASP A 30 -18.00 9.98 -16.52
N ASN A 31 -17.80 11.30 -16.47
CA ASN A 31 -17.76 12.11 -15.23
C ASN A 31 -16.85 11.48 -14.14
N PRO A 32 -15.53 11.42 -14.38
CA PRO A 32 -14.63 10.74 -13.48
C PRO A 32 -14.47 11.57 -12.20
N SER A 33 -14.89 11.00 -11.08
CA SER A 33 -14.71 11.58 -9.75
C SER A 33 -14.40 10.47 -8.76
N PHE A 34 -13.71 10.79 -7.66
CA PHE A 34 -13.47 9.81 -6.60
C PHE A 34 -14.77 9.21 -6.06
N MET A 35 -15.83 10.02 -5.94
CA MET A 35 -17.14 9.53 -5.48
C MET A 35 -17.72 8.50 -6.46
N ASN A 36 -17.70 8.80 -7.75
CA ASN A 36 -18.20 7.91 -8.79
C ASN A 36 -17.35 6.63 -8.90
N PHE A 37 -16.03 6.72 -8.71
CA PHE A 37 -15.15 5.56 -8.64
C PHE A 37 -15.56 4.59 -7.54
N PHE A 38 -15.78 5.09 -6.31
CA PHE A 38 -16.22 4.25 -5.20
C PHE A 38 -17.64 3.71 -5.41
N GLN A 39 -18.52 4.46 -6.06
CA GLN A 39 -19.87 4.00 -6.39
C GLN A 39 -19.82 2.85 -7.40
N LEU A 40 -19.01 2.96 -8.46
CA LEU A 40 -18.79 1.88 -9.43
C LEU A 40 -18.11 0.67 -8.79
N ALA A 41 -17.12 0.87 -7.93
CA ALA A 41 -16.43 -0.22 -7.23
C ALA A 41 -17.38 -1.02 -6.32
N LYS A 42 -18.45 -0.39 -5.81
CA LYS A 42 -19.46 -1.01 -4.94
C LYS A 42 -20.73 -1.43 -5.69
N SER A 43 -20.85 -1.19 -6.98
CA SER A 43 -22.11 -1.39 -7.72
C SER A 43 -22.49 -2.86 -7.90
N ASN A 44 -21.54 -3.78 -7.71
CA ASN A 44 -21.75 -5.22 -7.90
C ASN A 44 -21.15 -6.04 -6.74
N LEU A 45 -21.67 -7.26 -6.55
CA LEU A 45 -21.25 -8.16 -5.47
C LEU A 45 -19.75 -8.52 -5.52
N PRO A 46 -19.15 -8.84 -6.70
CA PRO A 46 -17.71 -9.12 -6.77
C PRO A 46 -16.84 -7.94 -6.29
N GLY A 47 -17.17 -6.71 -6.70
CA GLY A 47 -16.45 -5.50 -6.29
C GLY A 47 -16.56 -5.24 -4.79
N GLN A 48 -17.74 -5.47 -4.20
CA GLN A 48 -17.91 -5.39 -2.74
C GLN A 48 -17.10 -6.46 -2.01
N SER A 49 -17.05 -7.69 -2.51
CA SER A 49 -16.22 -8.76 -1.95
C SER A 49 -14.74 -8.38 -1.95
N LEU A 50 -14.22 -7.90 -3.09
CA LEU A 50 -12.83 -7.46 -3.21
C LEU A 50 -12.52 -6.27 -2.29
N ALA A 51 -13.46 -5.33 -2.14
CA ALA A 51 -13.29 -4.21 -1.22
C ALA A 51 -13.27 -4.67 0.25
N ALA A 52 -14.10 -5.65 0.63
CA ALA A 52 -14.09 -6.24 1.96
C ALA A 52 -12.77 -6.96 2.24
N ASP A 53 -12.30 -7.81 1.32
CA ASP A 53 -11.02 -8.51 1.41
C ASP A 53 -9.87 -7.51 1.59
N LEU A 54 -9.82 -6.46 0.76
CA LEU A 54 -8.82 -5.40 0.84
C LEU A 54 -8.87 -4.67 2.18
N SER A 55 -10.07 -4.37 2.69
CA SER A 55 -10.25 -3.66 3.96
C SER A 55 -9.69 -4.46 5.13
N VAL A 56 -9.96 -5.76 5.18
CA VAL A 56 -9.40 -6.65 6.21
C VAL A 56 -7.87 -6.66 6.12
N VAL A 57 -7.30 -6.77 4.92
CA VAL A 57 -5.84 -6.74 4.71
C VAL A 57 -5.22 -5.42 5.16
N VAL A 58 -5.87 -4.27 4.88
CA VAL A 58 -5.40 -2.95 5.34
C VAL A 58 -5.38 -2.85 6.85
N LEU A 59 -6.44 -3.29 7.52
CA LEU A 59 -6.52 -3.29 8.97
C LEU A 59 -5.45 -4.19 9.59
N THR A 60 -5.32 -5.42 9.09
CA THR A 60 -4.27 -6.35 9.54
C THR A 60 -2.88 -5.76 9.32
N PHE A 61 -2.65 -5.13 8.16
CA PHE A 61 -1.40 -4.44 7.87
C PHE A 61 -1.12 -3.37 8.92
N PHE A 62 -2.05 -2.46 9.22
CA PHE A 62 -1.84 -1.40 10.22
C PHE A 62 -1.59 -1.94 11.64
N VAL A 63 -2.30 -2.99 12.05
CA VAL A 63 -2.09 -3.63 13.36
C VAL A 63 -0.66 -4.16 13.51
N LEU A 64 -0.08 -4.74 12.45
CA LEU A 64 1.31 -5.21 12.46
C LEU A 64 2.30 -4.06 12.29
N TYR A 65 2.03 -3.21 11.32
CA TYR A 65 2.88 -2.15 10.82
C TYR A 65 3.23 -1.10 11.88
N ILE A 66 2.22 -0.53 12.53
CA ILE A 66 2.38 0.61 13.43
C ILE A 66 3.33 0.27 14.61
N PRO A 67 3.06 -0.79 15.42
CA PRO A 67 3.94 -1.11 16.55
C PRO A 67 5.34 -1.57 16.10
N ASP A 68 5.45 -2.31 14.99
CA ASP A 68 6.75 -2.77 14.46
C ASP A 68 7.60 -1.58 13.98
N ALA A 69 7.00 -0.60 13.30
CA ALA A 69 7.69 0.60 12.83
C ALA A 69 8.20 1.48 13.98
N ILE A 70 7.38 1.63 15.04
CA ILE A 70 7.77 2.33 16.27
C ILE A 70 8.92 1.60 16.95
N LYS A 71 8.83 0.28 17.12
CA LYS A 71 9.87 -0.54 17.75
C LYS A 71 11.20 -0.46 17.00
N LEU A 72 11.17 -0.46 15.68
CA LEU A 72 12.34 -0.36 14.81
C LEU A 72 12.84 1.09 14.61
N LYS A 73 12.20 2.08 15.24
CA LYS A 73 12.53 3.52 15.12
C LYS A 73 12.62 4.00 13.66
N ILE A 74 11.75 3.47 12.80
CA ILE A 74 11.72 3.84 11.38
C ILE A 74 11.24 5.29 11.26
N LYS A 75 12.04 6.17 10.62
CA LYS A 75 11.67 7.58 10.40
C LYS A 75 10.52 7.69 9.40
N PHE A 76 9.64 8.68 9.60
CA PHE A 76 8.50 8.99 8.71
C PHE A 76 7.52 7.84 8.47
N TRP A 77 7.46 6.86 9.39
CA TRP A 77 6.51 5.76 9.29
C TRP A 77 5.08 6.29 9.09
N TRP A 78 4.62 7.24 9.88
CA TRP A 78 3.25 7.78 9.79
C TRP A 78 2.83 8.25 8.38
N VAL A 79 3.76 8.60 7.48
CA VAL A 79 3.47 8.98 6.07
C VAL A 79 2.90 7.82 5.24
N LEU A 80 3.22 6.57 5.58
CA LEU A 80 2.67 5.40 4.90
C LEU A 80 1.17 5.22 5.13
N ILE A 81 0.61 5.78 6.20
CA ILE A 81 -0.83 5.71 6.49
C ILE A 81 -1.63 6.47 5.42
N PRO A 82 -1.45 7.79 5.21
CA PRO A 82 -2.17 8.51 4.16
C PRO A 82 -1.83 7.98 2.76
N LEU A 83 -0.58 7.55 2.51
CA LEU A 83 -0.20 6.93 1.24
C LEU A 83 -1.00 5.65 0.93
N THR A 84 -1.42 4.90 1.95
CA THR A 84 -2.20 3.66 1.75
C THR A 84 -3.57 3.97 1.14
N PHE A 85 -4.16 5.10 1.52
CA PHE A 85 -5.47 5.56 1.02
C PHE A 85 -5.37 6.37 -0.26
N ILE A 86 -4.29 7.15 -0.44
CA ILE A 86 -4.10 8.00 -1.63
C ILE A 86 -3.56 7.21 -2.82
N ILE A 87 -2.62 6.30 -2.57
CA ILE A 87 -1.97 5.51 -3.63
C ILE A 87 -2.61 4.13 -3.70
N ALA A 88 -2.22 3.23 -2.80
CA ALA A 88 -2.75 1.87 -2.65
C ALA A 88 -1.94 1.13 -1.59
N ILE A 89 -2.56 0.16 -0.91
CA ILE A 89 -1.85 -0.80 -0.06
C ILE A 89 -0.85 -1.68 -0.85
N ALA A 90 -1.13 -1.94 -2.12
CA ALA A 90 -0.22 -2.67 -3.01
C ALA A 90 1.15 -1.99 -3.15
N PHE A 91 1.22 -0.67 -2.92
CA PHE A 91 2.47 0.08 -2.87
C PHE A 91 3.02 0.19 -1.44
N THR A 92 2.19 0.60 -0.48
CA THR A 92 2.66 0.94 0.86
C THR A 92 3.10 -0.27 1.68
N PHE A 93 2.47 -1.43 1.49
CA PHE A 93 2.87 -2.65 2.20
C PHE A 93 4.28 -3.13 1.80
N PRO A 94 4.60 -3.37 0.52
CA PRO A 94 5.96 -3.75 0.13
C PRO A 94 6.98 -2.64 0.41
N LEU A 95 6.60 -1.35 0.28
CA LEU A 95 7.49 -0.25 0.67
C LEU A 95 7.83 -0.32 2.17
N TYR A 96 6.85 -0.61 3.02
CA TYR A 96 7.11 -0.81 4.44
C TYR A 96 8.09 -1.96 4.68
N LEU A 97 7.89 -3.11 4.03
CA LEU A 97 8.78 -4.26 4.17
C LEU A 97 10.23 -3.93 3.76
N TYR A 98 10.42 -3.09 2.74
CA TYR A 98 11.74 -2.56 2.36
C TYR A 98 12.37 -1.71 3.48
N LEU A 99 11.59 -0.77 4.06
CA LEU A 99 12.06 0.08 5.16
C LEU A 99 12.39 -0.74 6.41
N ARG A 100 11.53 -1.72 6.72
CA ARG A 100 11.69 -2.66 7.82
C ARG A 100 12.98 -3.45 7.70
N GLU A 101 13.25 -4.04 6.54
CA GLU A 101 14.49 -4.79 6.31
C GLU A 101 15.72 -3.89 6.41
N SER A 102 15.62 -2.65 5.92
CA SER A 102 16.70 -1.67 6.01
C SER A 102 17.00 -1.25 7.45
N ALA A 103 15.97 -1.12 8.30
CA ALA A 103 16.14 -0.83 9.72
C ALA A 103 16.78 -2.02 10.47
N LEU A 104 16.32 -3.25 10.19
CA LEU A 104 16.90 -4.46 10.76
C LEU A 104 18.37 -4.67 10.35
N GLU A 105 18.74 -4.36 9.10
CA GLU A 105 20.14 -4.40 8.67
C GLU A 105 21.01 -3.43 9.45
N LYS A 106 20.53 -2.21 9.71
CA LYS A 106 21.26 -1.21 10.51
C LYS A 106 21.49 -1.69 11.94
N LEU A 107 20.44 -2.20 12.60
CA LEU A 107 20.54 -2.73 13.95
C LEU A 107 21.53 -3.90 14.07
N LYS A 108 21.65 -4.75 13.03
CA LYS A 108 22.64 -5.84 13.01
C LYS A 108 24.09 -5.37 12.84
N LEU A 109 24.31 -4.20 12.26
CA LEU A 109 25.66 -3.63 12.07
C LEU A 109 26.12 -2.85 13.32
N GLU A 110 25.18 -2.45 14.17
CA GLU A 110 25.44 -1.73 15.43
C GLU A 110 25.70 -2.67 16.63
N ASN A 111 25.44 -3.99 16.48
CA ASN A 111 25.72 -5.04 17.46
C ASN A 111 26.93 -5.88 17.03
#